data_AF-A0A5N5J905-F1
#
_entry.id   AF-A0A5N5J905-F1
#
_cell.length_a   1.000
_cell.length_b   1.000
_cell.length_c   1.000
_cell.angle_alpha   90.00
_cell.angle_beta   90.00
_cell.angle_gamma   90.00
#
_symmetry.space_group_name_H-M   'P 1'
#
loop_
_entity.id
_entity.type
_entity.pdbx_description
1 polymer ?
#
loop_
_entity_poly.entity_id
_entity_poly.type
_entity_poly.pdbx_seq_one_letter_code
_entity_poly.pdbx_strand_id
1 'polypeptide(L)' 'MCDYTQKEYSCGHFRWIASRWCKEYPATQRRCKPNVNHFEYRPDELCGECKPKTYPPWENMIKRPNKPNGN' A
#
# COMPACT_ATOMS: atom_id res chain seq x y z
N MET A 1 17.35 9.39 -3.74
CA MET A 1 16.67 8.12 -3.36
C MET A 1 15.44 8.46 -2.54
N CYS A 2 14.41 7.61 -2.55
CA CYS A 2 13.27 7.75 -1.64
C CYS A 2 13.49 6.82 -0.45
N ASP A 3 13.35 7.32 0.78
CA ASP A 3 13.44 6.48 1.98
C ASP A 3 12.06 5.89 2.26
N TYR A 4 12.07 4.60 2.63
CA TYR A 4 10.88 3.81 2.92
C TYR A 4 11.04 3.10 4.26
N THR A 5 9.92 2.99 4.94
CA THR A 5 9.75 2.17 6.13
C THR A 5 8.93 0.93 5.75
N GLN A 6 9.44 -0.25 6.05
CA GLN A 6 8.67 -1.49 5.97
C GLN A 6 7.87 -1.65 7.26
N LYS A 7 6.54 -1.67 7.13
CA LYS A 7 5.61 -1.98 8.20
C LYS A 7 5.07 -3.39 7.99
N GLU A 8 5.37 -4.29 8.91
CA GLU A 8 4.93 -5.69 8.92
C GLU A 8 3.83 -5.89 9.98
N TYR A 9 2.82 -6.71 9.65
CA TYR A 9 1.64 -6.95 10.45
C TYR A 9 1.58 -8.40 10.93
N SER A 10 0.77 -8.69 11.95
CA SER A 10 0.60 -10.04 12.51
C SER A 10 0.10 -11.09 11.51
N CYS A 11 -0.55 -10.67 10.44
CA CYS A 11 -0.99 -11.54 9.34
C CYS A 11 0.14 -11.93 8.36
N GLY A 12 1.39 -11.49 8.59
CA GLY A 12 2.54 -11.77 7.73
C GLY A 12 2.65 -10.87 6.49
N HIS A 13 1.66 -10.01 6.23
CA HIS A 13 1.76 -9.00 5.20
C HIS A 13 2.70 -7.87 5.64
N PHE A 14 3.36 -7.23 4.66
CA PHE A 14 4.12 -6.00 4.89
C PHE A 14 3.78 -4.95 3.84
N ARG A 15 4.05 -3.67 4.16
CA ARG A 15 3.91 -2.55 3.22
C ARG A 15 5.07 -1.59 3.38
N TRP A 16 5.58 -1.09 2.25
CA TRP A 16 6.53 0.01 2.25
C TRP A 16 5.80 1.34 2.24
N ILE A 17 6.10 2.17 3.23
CA ILE A 17 5.54 3.51 3.40
C ILE A 17 6.67 4.50 3.17
N ALA A 18 6.47 5.47 2.29
CA ALA A 18 7.47 6.50 2.02
C ALA A 18 7.63 7.37 3.28
N SER A 19 8.84 7.39 3.84
CA SER A 19 9.21 8.27 4.95
C SER A 19 9.86 9.55 4.44
N ARG A 20 10.55 9.48 3.30
CA ARG A 20 11.16 10.64 2.64
C ARG A 20 11.10 10.52 1.12
N TRP A 21 10.69 11.60 0.47
CA TRP A 21 10.67 11.67 -0.98
C TRP A 21 11.99 12.21 -1.54
N CYS A 22 12.38 11.66 -2.68
CA CYS A 22 13.52 12.12 -3.46
C CYS A 22 13.26 13.52 -4.03
N LYS A 23 14.11 14.49 -3.71
CA LYS A 23 13.96 15.89 -4.17
C LYS A 23 14.10 16.06 -5.68
N GLU A 24 14.73 15.11 -6.36
CA GLU A 24 14.94 15.14 -7.81
C GLU A 24 13.73 14.64 -8.61
N TYR A 25 12.76 13.99 -7.94
CA TYR A 25 11.59 13.45 -8.62
C TYR A 25 10.76 14.53 -9.33
N PRO A 26 10.43 15.68 -8.72
CA PRO A 26 9.65 16.72 -9.40
C PRO A 26 10.30 17.23 -10.69
N ALA A 27 11.63 17.37 -10.68
CA ALA A 27 12.39 17.87 -11.83
C ALA A 27 12.55 16.83 -12.93
N THR A 28 12.77 15.56 -12.57
CA THR A 28 13.09 14.51 -13.56
C THR A 28 11.87 13.68 -13.97
N GLN A 29 10.81 13.68 -13.15
CA GLN A 29 9.68 12.73 -13.23
C GLN A 29 10.11 11.26 -13.28
N ARG A 30 11.36 10.96 -12.89
CA ARG A 30 11.92 9.60 -12.89
C ARG A 30 11.82 9.02 -11.50
N ARG A 31 11.33 7.77 -11.41
CA ARG A 31 11.29 7.05 -10.13
C ARG A 31 12.71 6.90 -9.58
N CYS A 32 12.94 7.44 -8.39
CA CYS A 32 14.20 7.24 -7.68
C CYS A 32 14.29 5.81 -7.14
N LYS A 33 15.51 5.28 -7.00
CA LYS A 33 15.71 3.99 -6.33
C LYS A 33 15.14 4.03 -4.89
N PRO A 34 14.39 3.01 -4.46
CA PRO A 34 13.91 2.92 -3.10
C PRO A 34 15.06 2.56 -2.15
N ASN A 35 15.03 3.14 -0.96
CA ASN A 35 15.91 2.82 0.16
C ASN A 35 15.05 2.41 1.36
N VAL A 36 14.99 1.12 1.67
CA VAL A 36 14.26 0.64 2.84
C VAL A 36 15.23 0.59 4.01
N ASN A 37 15.11 1.55 4.92
CA ASN A 37 16.07 1.73 6.02
C ASN A 37 15.46 1.54 7.41
N HIS A 38 14.14 1.38 7.50
CA HIS A 38 13.43 1.23 8.76
C HIS A 38 12.43 0.08 8.66
N PHE A 39 12.37 -0.74 9.71
CA PHE A 39 11.49 -1.91 9.80
C PHE A 39 10.69 -1.82 11.10
N GLU A 40 9.36 -1.86 10.98
CA GLU A 40 8.43 -1.78 12.09
C GLU A 40 7.51 -3.01 12.08
N TYR A 41 7.39 -3.68 13.22
CA TYR A 41 6.43 -4.75 13.42
C TYR A 41 5.24 -4.26 14.26
N ARG A 42 4.02 -4.48 13.74
CA ARG A 42 2.78 -3.89 14.27
C ARG A 42 1.73 -4.99 14.41
N PRO A 43 1.82 -5.81 15.47
CA PRO A 43 0.98 -6.99 15.62
C PRO A 43 -0.49 -6.64 15.89
N ASP A 44 -0.75 -5.51 16.55
CA ASP A 44 -2.09 -5.08 16.96
C ASP A 44 -2.89 -4.40 15.83
N GLU A 45 -2.24 -4.10 14.69
CA GLU A 45 -2.89 -3.45 13.56
C GLU A 45 -3.24 -4.45 12.45
N LEU A 46 -4.46 -4.33 11.90
CA LEU A 46 -4.83 -5.06 10.69
C LEU A 46 -4.22 -4.42 9.45
N CYS A 47 -3.69 -5.27 8.57
CA CYS A 47 -3.21 -4.89 7.25
C CYS A 47 -4.35 -4.35 6.36
N GLY A 48 -4.03 -3.52 5.35
CA GLY A 48 -5.05 -2.94 4.45
C GLY A 48 -5.90 -3.98 3.70
N GLU A 49 -5.32 -5.11 3.31
CA GLU A 49 -6.02 -6.21 2.64
C GLU A 49 -6.91 -7.02 3.61
N CYS A 50 -6.53 -7.02 4.89
CA CYS A 50 -7.18 -7.75 5.97
C CYS A 50 -8.35 -6.97 6.57
N LYS A 51 -8.37 -5.64 6.36
CA LYS A 51 -9.44 -4.77 6.83
C LYS A 51 -10.73 -5.08 6.05
N PRO A 52 -11.87 -5.20 6.74
CA PRO A 52 -13.15 -5.38 6.07
C PRO A 52 -13.40 -4.21 5.13
N LYS A 53 -13.72 -4.50 3.87
CA LYS A 53 -14.01 -3.48 2.87
C LYS A 53 -15.37 -2.86 3.19
N THR A 54 -15.35 -1.66 3.77
CA THR A 54 -16.54 -0.83 3.93
C THR A 54 -16.77 -0.07 2.64
N TYR A 55 -17.68 -0.57 1.82
CA TYR A 55 -18.03 0.11 0.58
C TYR A 55 -19.02 1.25 0.87
N PRO A 56 -18.82 2.45 0.30
CA PRO A 56 -19.81 3.51 0.39
C PRO A 56 -21.12 3.07 -0.30
N PRO A 57 -22.29 3.61 0.10
CA PRO A 57 -23.59 3.16 -0.41
C PRO A 57 -23.71 3.19 -1.94
N TRP A 58 -23.06 4.16 -2.60
CA TRP A 58 -23.06 4.31 -4.06
C TRP A 58 -22.27 3.21 -4.79
N GLU A 59 -21.38 2.49 -4.11
CA GLU A 59 -20.56 1.46 -4.77
C GLU A 59 -21.43 0.30 -5.28
N ASN A 60 -22.53 0.00 -4.57
CA ASN A 60 -23.53 -0.99 -5.02
C ASN A 60 -24.28 -0.54 -6.29
N MET A 61 -24.20 0.74 -6.66
CA MET A 61 -24.80 1.27 -7.89
C MET A 61 -23.90 1.04 -9.11
N ILE A 62 -22.61 0.73 -8.92
CA ILE A 62 -21.69 0.44 -10.03
C ILE A 62 -21.91 -0.99 -10.49
N LYS A 63 -22.59 -1.16 -11.63
CA LYS A 63 -22.68 -2.44 -12.34
C LYS A 63 -21.33 -2.75 -13.01
N ARG A 64 -20.40 -3.32 -12.25
CA ARG A 64 -19.16 -3.88 -12.83
C ARG A 64 -19.54 -5.16 -13.57
N PRO A 65 -19.15 -5.36 -14.85
CA PRO A 65 -19.31 -6.66 -15.48
C PRO A 65 -18.57 -7.69 -14.64
N ASN A 66 -19.22 -8.82 -14.34
CA ASN A 66 -18.59 -9.93 -13.63
C ASN A 66 -17.29 -10.26 -14.36
N LYS A 67 -16.14 -10.08 -13.68
CA LYS A 67 -14.93 -10.76 -14.14
C LYS A 67 -15.24 -12.26 -14.02
N PRO A 68 -14.94 -13.09 -15.03
CA PRO A 68 -14.98 -14.52 -14.83
C PRO A 68 -14.05 -14.82 -13.65
N ASN A 69 -14.57 -15.57 -12.66
CA ASN A 69 -13.79 -16.09 -11.56
C ASN A 69 -12.61 -16.85 -12.18
N GLY A 70 -11.40 -16.30 -12.01
CA GLY A 70 -10.18 -17.05 -12.24
C GLY A 70 -9.95 -17.94 -11.03
N ASN A 71 -10.49 -19.15 -11.07
CA ASN A 71 -9.90 -20.35 -10.49
C ASN A 71 -10.48 -21.58 -11.19
#